data_AF-G2YPV3-F1
#
_entry.id   AF-G2YPV3-F1
#
_cell.length_a   1.000
_cell.length_b   1.000
_cell.length_c   1.000
_cell.angle_alpha   90.00
_cell.angle_beta   90.00
_cell.angle_gamma   90.00
#
_symmetry.space_group_name_H-M   'P 1'
#
loop_
_entity.id
_entity.type
_entity.pdbx_description
1 polymer ?
#
loop_
_entity_poly.entity_id
_entity_poly.type
_entity_poly.pdbx_seq_one_letter_code
_entity_poly.pdbx_strand_id
1 'polypeptide(L)'
;MGWWPVKICVILNVVILLGYSMIDAVVAGQMLSAVSPNGSLSVEVGIVVSAILTFSVTTFGIKIFHHYERFAWIPQTFVLLILAGTAGPKFDLHSKPTVEGATLAGNRLSFFSICLSAAVTYAPIAADFFVYCDPKIASRWKVFAATLLGLSLSFTLTFVIGAGLASGISNNPSWEAAGAGTGALIVAGFESLGGFGKFCSVVAALGLIANMVPPTYSCGIDFQILGRYPAMVPRFLWNTFGVVVFTVCALAGRNDLSEIFTNFLSLMGYWVVLWIVITLEEEFLFRRRRNPTFVWSDWHKQEKMPLGIAALVAFCIGWVGAILCMSQYYFIGPLAKMVGSEGGDMGNYVGFAWAGLVYPVLRWWELRKFGR
;
A
#
# COMPACT_ATOMS: atom_id res chain seq x y z
N MET A 1 -19.13 5.98 4.47
CA MET A 1 -19.98 5.49 3.36
C MET A 1 -21.19 4.74 3.90
N GLY A 2 -22.29 4.63 3.14
CA GLY A 2 -23.51 3.92 3.56
C GLY A 2 -23.41 2.39 3.45
N TRP A 3 -24.48 1.67 3.83
CA TRP A 3 -24.50 0.20 3.91
C TRP A 3 -24.11 -0.53 2.62
N TRP A 4 -24.52 -0.02 1.46
CA TRP A 4 -24.18 -0.61 0.16
C TRP A 4 -22.89 -0.04 -0.44
N PRO A 5 -22.67 1.29 -0.49
CA PRO A 5 -21.45 1.86 -1.07
C PRO A 5 -20.17 1.40 -0.36
N VAL A 6 -20.22 1.13 0.95
CA VAL A 6 -19.05 0.64 1.70
C VAL A 6 -18.51 -0.68 1.13
N LYS A 7 -19.36 -1.54 0.57
CA LYS A 7 -18.93 -2.82 0.00
C LYS A 7 -18.01 -2.63 -1.20
N ILE A 8 -18.19 -1.55 -1.97
CA ILE A 8 -17.30 -1.22 -3.08
C ILE A 8 -15.90 -0.93 -2.54
N CYS A 9 -15.78 -0.10 -1.49
CA CYS A 9 -14.50 0.16 -0.85
C CYS A 9 -13.87 -1.09 -0.23
N VAL A 10 -14.68 -1.99 0.35
CA VAL A 10 -14.16 -3.26 0.89
C VAL A 10 -13.60 -4.15 -0.22
N ILE A 11 -14.29 -4.27 -1.36
CA ILE A 11 -13.77 -5.03 -2.52
C ILE A 11 -12.48 -4.40 -3.05
N LEU A 12 -12.44 -3.07 -3.18
CA LEU A 12 -11.24 -2.35 -3.59
C LEU A 12 -10.09 -2.57 -2.59
N ASN A 13 -10.37 -2.58 -1.29
CA ASN A 13 -9.38 -2.85 -0.26
C ASN A 13 -8.85 -4.29 -0.33
N VAL A 14 -9.71 -5.29 -0.54
CA VAL A 14 -9.27 -6.68 -0.78
C VAL A 14 -8.29 -6.75 -1.95
N VAL A 15 -8.60 -6.07 -3.05
CA VAL A 15 -7.72 -6.01 -4.23
C VAL A 15 -6.38 -5.35 -3.86
N ILE A 16 -6.39 -4.25 -3.11
CA ILE A 16 -5.18 -3.60 -2.58
C ILE A 16 -4.33 -4.60 -1.79
N LEU A 17 -4.90 -5.23 -0.78
CA LEU A 17 -4.16 -6.05 0.18
C LEU A 17 -3.57 -7.31 -0.47
N LEU A 18 -4.33 -7.94 -1.36
CA LEU A 18 -3.87 -9.09 -2.11
C LEU A 18 -2.76 -8.71 -3.09
N GLY A 19 -2.88 -7.59 -3.79
CA GLY A 19 -1.84 -7.22 -4.74
C GLY A 19 -0.58 -6.62 -4.09
N TYR A 20 -0.66 -6.00 -2.90
CA TYR A 20 0.53 -5.74 -2.07
C TYR A 20 1.25 -7.04 -1.72
N SER A 21 0.49 -8.02 -1.21
CA SER A 21 1.05 -9.32 -0.83
C SER A 21 1.68 -10.03 -2.04
N MET A 22 1.06 -9.90 -3.22
CA MET A 22 1.60 -10.41 -4.48
C MET A 22 2.95 -9.76 -4.82
N ILE A 23 3.03 -8.43 -4.79
CA ILE A 23 4.26 -7.69 -5.08
C ILE A 23 5.39 -8.13 -4.15
N ASP A 24 5.12 -8.14 -2.84
CA ASP A 24 6.10 -8.51 -1.83
C ASP A 24 6.58 -9.96 -2.01
N ALA A 25 5.68 -10.88 -2.39
CA ALA A 25 6.03 -12.27 -2.65
C ALA A 25 7.00 -12.40 -3.84
N VAL A 26 6.80 -11.63 -4.92
CA VAL A 26 7.70 -11.66 -6.07
C VAL A 26 9.05 -11.04 -5.73
N VAL A 27 9.08 -9.89 -5.04
CA VAL A 27 10.35 -9.26 -4.62
C VAL A 27 11.11 -10.18 -3.67
N ALA A 28 10.44 -10.80 -2.70
CA ALA A 28 11.05 -11.79 -1.81
C ALA A 28 11.59 -12.99 -2.61
N GLY A 29 10.84 -13.49 -3.58
CA GLY A 29 11.28 -14.57 -4.47
C GLY A 29 12.52 -14.21 -5.29
N GLN A 30 12.57 -12.99 -5.85
CA GLN A 30 13.75 -12.48 -6.57
C GLN A 30 14.97 -12.38 -5.66
N MET A 31 14.81 -11.89 -4.42
CA MET A 31 15.89 -11.79 -3.45
C MET A 31 16.42 -13.18 -3.06
N LEU A 32 15.54 -14.13 -2.75
CA LEU A 32 15.92 -15.50 -2.40
C LEU A 32 16.63 -16.22 -3.57
N SER A 33 16.14 -16.02 -4.79
CA SER A 33 16.75 -16.60 -5.99
C SER A 33 18.15 -16.03 -6.24
N ALA A 34 18.30 -14.70 -6.13
CA ALA A 34 19.58 -14.01 -6.33
C ALA A 34 20.65 -14.35 -5.28
N VAL A 35 20.25 -14.78 -4.08
CA VAL A 35 21.19 -15.23 -3.04
C VAL A 35 21.63 -16.69 -3.22
N SER A 36 20.85 -17.50 -3.94
CA SER A 36 21.06 -18.94 -4.03
C SER A 36 22.40 -19.31 -4.67
N PRO A 37 23.15 -20.28 -4.11
CA PRO A 37 24.36 -20.79 -4.76
C PRO A 37 24.01 -21.42 -6.11
N ASN A 38 24.70 -20.98 -7.18
CA ASN A 38 24.60 -21.51 -8.53
C ASN A 38 23.20 -21.48 -9.16
N GLY A 39 22.31 -20.58 -8.71
CA GLY A 39 20.95 -20.47 -9.27
C GLY A 39 20.06 -21.69 -8.99
N SER A 40 20.38 -22.45 -7.94
CA SER A 40 19.62 -23.65 -7.55
C SER A 40 18.18 -23.34 -7.10
N LEU A 41 17.88 -22.10 -6.71
CA LEU A 41 16.54 -21.66 -6.32
C LEU A 41 15.98 -20.70 -7.37
N SER A 42 14.91 -21.13 -8.05
CA SER A 42 14.21 -20.29 -9.01
C SER A 42 13.30 -19.27 -8.29
N VAL A 43 12.98 -18.16 -8.97
CA VAL A 43 12.09 -17.12 -8.42
C VAL A 43 10.74 -17.71 -8.02
N GLU A 44 10.22 -18.67 -8.78
CA GLU A 44 8.97 -19.37 -8.52
C GLU A 44 9.00 -20.12 -7.19
N VAL A 45 10.10 -20.84 -6.90
CA VAL A 45 10.28 -21.53 -5.61
C VAL A 45 10.34 -20.52 -4.47
N GLY A 46 11.04 -19.39 -4.68
CA GLY A 46 11.11 -18.31 -3.69
C GLY A 46 9.75 -17.67 -3.38
N ILE A 47 8.89 -17.49 -4.39
CA ILE A 47 7.51 -17.00 -4.23
C ILE A 47 6.69 -17.99 -3.38
N VAL A 48 6.73 -19.28 -3.73
CA VAL A 48 5.96 -20.33 -3.02
C VAL A 48 6.41 -20.46 -1.56
N VAL A 49 7.73 -20.44 -1.29
CA VAL A 49 8.26 -20.48 0.06
C VAL A 49 7.80 -19.27 0.88
N SER A 50 7.88 -18.07 0.30
CA SER A 50 7.41 -16.84 0.97
C SER A 50 5.91 -16.92 1.31
N ALA A 51 5.09 -17.37 0.36
CA ALA A 51 3.65 -17.54 0.57
C ALA A 51 3.31 -18.55 1.67
N ILE A 52 3.99 -19.69 1.73
CA ILE A 52 3.79 -20.72 2.77
C ILE A 52 4.19 -20.18 4.16
N LEU A 53 5.27 -19.40 4.24
CA LEU A 53 5.69 -18.78 5.50
C LEU A 53 4.67 -17.74 5.97
N THR A 54 4.20 -16.85 5.08
CA THR A 54 3.13 -15.89 5.39
C THR A 54 1.84 -16.60 5.82
N PHE A 55 1.46 -17.68 5.12
CA PHE A 55 0.30 -18.48 5.48
C PHE A 55 0.41 -19.08 6.87
N SER A 56 1.58 -19.64 7.20
CA SER A 56 1.85 -20.23 8.49
C SER A 56 1.64 -19.20 9.60
N VAL A 57 2.24 -18.01 9.49
CA VAL A 57 2.11 -16.95 10.50
C VAL A 57 0.68 -16.42 10.62
N THR A 58 0.00 -16.19 9.49
CA THR A 58 -1.37 -15.64 9.47
C THR A 58 -2.42 -16.61 10.02
N THR A 59 -2.14 -17.91 10.00
CA THR A 59 -3.03 -18.98 10.50
C THR A 59 -3.10 -19.04 12.02
N PHE A 60 -1.98 -18.80 12.71
CA PHE A 60 -1.91 -18.94 14.17
C PHE A 60 -2.51 -17.76 14.95
N GLY A 61 -3.10 -16.78 14.26
CA GLY A 61 -3.91 -15.72 14.85
C GLY A 61 -3.13 -14.52 15.41
N ILE A 62 -3.89 -13.51 15.88
CA ILE A 62 -3.36 -12.16 16.13
C ILE A 62 -2.33 -12.06 17.27
N LYS A 63 -2.35 -13.00 18.24
CA LYS A 63 -1.42 -12.98 19.39
C LYS A 63 0.01 -13.31 18.96
N ILE A 64 0.18 -14.33 18.13
CA ILE A 64 1.48 -14.73 17.60
C ILE A 64 1.98 -13.68 16.62
N PHE A 65 1.10 -13.17 15.77
CA PHE A 65 1.36 -12.02 14.90
C PHE A 65 1.91 -10.81 15.68
N HIS A 66 1.23 -10.34 16.73
CA HIS A 66 1.69 -9.18 17.50
C HIS A 66 3.04 -9.42 18.18
N HIS A 67 3.30 -10.64 18.66
CA HIS A 67 4.58 -10.97 19.27
C HIS A 67 5.72 -10.98 18.24
N TYR A 68 5.48 -11.58 17.07
CA TYR A 68 6.42 -11.61 15.96
C TYR A 68 6.74 -10.20 15.45
N GLU A 69 5.72 -9.42 15.10
CA GLU A 69 5.85 -8.06 14.57
C GLU A 69 6.58 -7.11 15.55
N ARG A 70 6.42 -7.33 16.86
CA ARG A 70 7.11 -6.54 17.88
C ARG A 70 8.63 -6.59 17.75
N PHE A 71 9.18 -7.70 17.23
CA PHE A 71 10.62 -7.92 17.12
C PHE A 71 11.13 -8.00 15.68
N ALA A 72 10.27 -8.32 14.70
CA ALA A 72 10.66 -8.51 13.30
C ALA A 72 11.29 -7.26 12.66
N TRP A 73 10.87 -6.05 13.05
CA TRP A 73 11.40 -4.79 12.51
C TRP A 73 12.85 -4.49 12.93
N ILE A 74 13.32 -5.05 14.05
CA ILE A 74 14.65 -4.77 14.61
C ILE A 74 15.77 -5.25 13.66
N PRO A 75 15.88 -6.55 13.33
CA PRO A 75 16.92 -7.03 12.40
C PRO A 75 16.80 -6.36 11.03
N GLN A 76 15.58 -6.05 10.59
CA GLN A 76 15.30 -5.38 9.34
C GLN A 76 15.90 -3.99 9.26
N THR A 77 15.74 -3.21 10.32
CA THR A 77 16.28 -1.86 10.40
C THR A 77 17.80 -1.89 10.30
N PHE A 78 18.47 -2.81 11.02
CA PHE A 78 19.92 -2.96 10.93
C PHE A 78 20.38 -3.32 9.51
N VAL A 79 19.69 -4.26 8.86
CA VAL A 79 20.03 -4.67 7.49
C VAL A 79 19.84 -3.53 6.48
N LEU A 80 18.78 -2.73 6.61
CA LEU A 80 18.58 -1.55 5.77
C LEU A 80 19.65 -0.47 6.01
N LEU A 81 20.11 -0.29 7.25
CA LEU A 81 21.22 0.62 7.55
C LEU A 81 22.56 0.12 6.97
N ILE A 82 22.80 -1.20 7.02
CA ILE A 82 23.95 -1.82 6.36
C ILE A 82 23.87 -1.63 4.84
N LEU A 83 22.68 -1.78 4.25
CA LEU A 83 22.44 -1.52 2.83
C LEU A 83 22.77 -0.06 2.49
N ALA A 84 22.29 0.89 3.30
CA ALA A 84 22.59 2.31 3.11
C ALA A 84 24.10 2.59 3.18
N GLY A 85 24.82 1.96 4.11
CA GLY A 85 26.27 2.12 4.24
C GLY A 85 27.08 1.51 3.10
N THR A 86 26.62 0.40 2.53
CA THR A 86 27.32 -0.34 1.45
C THR A 86 27.01 0.22 0.06
N ALA A 87 25.75 0.56 -0.18
CA ALA A 87 25.30 1.12 -1.44
C ALA A 87 25.54 2.64 -1.53
N GLY A 88 25.59 3.34 -0.39
CA GLY A 88 25.74 4.80 -0.31
C GLY A 88 26.87 5.40 -1.15
N PRO A 89 28.10 4.86 -1.13
CA PRO A 89 29.20 5.35 -1.97
C PRO A 89 28.97 5.22 -3.48
N LYS A 90 28.02 4.38 -3.90
CA LYS A 90 27.66 4.15 -5.31
C LYS A 90 26.42 4.97 -5.74
N PHE A 91 25.83 5.76 -4.84
CA PHE A 91 24.71 6.64 -5.18
C PHE A 91 25.20 7.81 -6.03
N ASP A 92 24.42 8.15 -7.07
CA ASP A 92 24.72 9.30 -7.91
C ASP A 92 23.95 10.53 -7.41
N LEU A 93 24.66 11.42 -6.71
CA LEU A 93 24.15 12.68 -6.19
C LEU A 93 24.34 13.86 -7.16
N HIS A 94 25.00 13.64 -8.30
CA HIS A 94 25.41 14.70 -9.23
C HIS A 94 24.71 14.61 -10.59
N SER A 95 23.98 13.52 -10.84
CA SER A 95 23.11 13.37 -12.00
C SER A 95 22.18 14.58 -12.16
N LYS A 96 22.26 15.21 -13.33
CA LYS A 96 21.36 16.32 -13.69
C LYS A 96 20.06 15.75 -14.25
N PRO A 97 18.92 16.44 -14.05
CA PRO A 97 17.67 16.06 -14.69
C PRO A 97 17.84 15.98 -16.21
N THR A 98 17.36 14.90 -16.81
CA THR A 98 17.37 14.70 -18.27
C THR A 98 16.30 15.52 -18.99
N VAL A 99 15.29 16.00 -18.25
CA VAL A 99 14.15 16.77 -18.75
C VAL A 99 14.04 18.12 -18.05
N GLU A 100 13.50 19.12 -18.76
CA GLU A 100 13.33 20.49 -18.27
C GLU A 100 11.87 20.95 -18.31
N GLY A 101 11.59 22.09 -17.67
CA GLY A 101 10.29 22.76 -17.74
C GLY A 101 9.13 21.96 -17.11
N ALA A 102 8.00 21.91 -17.82
CA ALA A 102 6.77 21.28 -17.32
C ALA A 102 6.91 19.76 -17.13
N THR A 103 7.70 19.07 -17.95
CA THR A 103 7.95 17.63 -17.82
C THR A 103 8.70 17.31 -16.53
N LEU A 104 9.68 18.14 -16.15
CA LEU A 104 10.38 17.98 -14.87
C LEU A 104 9.45 18.17 -13.67
N ALA A 105 8.55 19.15 -13.73
CA ALA A 105 7.56 19.37 -12.69
C ALA A 105 6.57 18.19 -12.59
N GLY A 106 6.12 17.67 -13.75
CA GLY A 106 5.29 16.47 -13.85
C GLY A 106 5.94 15.25 -13.19
N ASN A 107 7.20 14.95 -13.53
CA ASN A 107 7.91 13.79 -12.99
C ASN A 107 8.12 13.88 -11.47
N ARG A 108 8.41 15.08 -10.94
CA ARG A 108 8.48 15.32 -9.48
C ARG A 108 7.15 15.08 -8.79
N LEU A 109 6.06 15.55 -9.41
CA LEU A 109 4.71 15.39 -8.87
C LEU A 109 4.27 13.92 -8.90
N SER A 110 4.51 13.22 -10.01
CA SER A 110 4.26 11.78 -10.14
C SER A 110 5.04 10.98 -9.09
N PHE A 111 6.32 11.29 -8.87
CA PHE A 111 7.13 10.63 -7.84
C PHE A 111 6.54 10.84 -6.43
N PHE A 112 6.14 12.07 -6.09
CA PHE A 112 5.47 12.33 -4.82
C PHE A 112 4.15 11.55 -4.72
N SER A 113 3.37 11.53 -5.81
CA SER A 113 2.09 10.82 -5.87
C SER A 113 2.25 9.33 -5.58
N ILE A 114 3.26 8.68 -6.14
CA ILE A 114 3.57 7.25 -5.89
C ILE A 114 3.98 7.03 -4.44
N CYS A 115 4.86 7.87 -3.88
CA CYS A 115 5.27 7.80 -2.48
C CYS A 115 4.08 7.98 -1.52
N LEU A 116 3.19 8.93 -1.84
CA LEU A 116 1.96 9.15 -1.08
C LEU A 116 1.03 7.93 -1.15
N SER A 117 0.78 7.41 -2.36
CA SER A 117 -0.03 6.22 -2.60
C SER A 117 0.43 5.04 -1.75
N ALA A 118 1.75 4.80 -1.69
CA ALA A 118 2.29 3.71 -0.89
C ALA A 118 2.01 3.80 0.62
N ALA A 119 1.94 5.02 1.17
CA ALA A 119 1.68 5.22 2.59
C ALA A 119 0.18 5.23 2.91
N VAL A 120 -0.65 5.86 2.07
CA VAL A 120 -2.07 6.05 2.37
C VAL A 120 -2.87 4.75 2.29
N THR A 121 -2.43 3.77 1.52
CA THR A 121 -3.09 2.45 1.34
C THR A 121 -3.16 1.61 2.61
N TYR A 122 -2.38 1.95 3.64
CA TYR A 122 -2.49 1.35 4.98
C TYR A 122 -3.61 1.98 5.83
N ALA A 123 -4.20 3.10 5.42
CA ALA A 123 -5.26 3.77 6.16
C ALA A 123 -6.55 2.93 6.31
N PRO A 124 -7.06 2.22 5.29
CA PRO A 124 -8.27 1.41 5.41
C PRO A 124 -8.13 0.27 6.43
N ILE A 125 -6.94 -0.32 6.57
CA ILE A 125 -6.69 -1.42 7.51
C ILE A 125 -6.33 -0.95 8.93
N ALA A 126 -6.09 0.34 9.13
CA ALA A 126 -5.68 0.87 10.43
C ALA A 126 -6.71 0.57 11.54
N ALA A 127 -8.00 0.54 11.19
CA ALA A 127 -9.07 0.22 12.12
C ALA A 127 -8.95 -1.20 12.71
N ASP A 128 -8.46 -2.17 11.93
CA ASP A 128 -8.29 -3.55 12.38
C ASP A 128 -7.28 -3.66 13.53
N PHE A 129 -6.27 -2.78 13.55
CA PHE A 129 -5.24 -2.77 14.58
C PHE A 129 -5.60 -1.86 15.76
N PHE A 130 -6.19 -0.69 15.48
CA PHE A 130 -6.53 0.28 16.52
C PHE A 130 -7.63 -0.19 17.48
N VAL A 131 -8.46 -1.17 17.09
CA VAL A 131 -9.43 -1.80 18.00
C VAL A 131 -8.75 -2.47 19.20
N TYR A 132 -7.47 -2.84 19.09
CA TYR A 132 -6.70 -3.45 20.18
C TYR A 132 -5.99 -2.43 21.08
N CYS A 133 -6.02 -1.13 20.75
CA CYS A 133 -5.45 -0.09 21.58
C CYS A 133 -6.42 0.25 22.72
N ASP A 134 -6.09 -0.15 23.96
CA ASP A 134 -6.90 0.20 25.13
C ASP A 134 -6.91 1.73 25.36
N PRO A 135 -8.10 2.38 25.30
CA PRO A 135 -8.23 3.81 25.55
C PRO A 135 -7.77 4.25 26.95
N LYS A 136 -7.69 3.33 27.90
CA LYS A 136 -7.19 3.59 29.26
C LYS A 136 -5.66 3.73 29.30
N ILE A 137 -4.96 3.13 28.34
CA ILE A 137 -3.49 3.08 28.30
C ILE A 137 -2.94 4.16 27.38
N ALA A 138 -3.56 4.35 26.20
CA ALA A 138 -3.07 5.27 25.18
C ALA A 138 -4.11 6.35 24.82
N SER A 139 -3.71 7.61 24.90
CA SER A 139 -4.53 8.73 24.43
C SER A 139 -4.51 8.82 22.90
N ARG A 140 -5.58 9.37 22.31
CA ARG A 140 -5.72 9.52 20.84
C ARG A 140 -4.51 10.18 20.18
N TRP A 141 -3.97 11.23 20.80
CA TRP A 141 -2.80 11.94 20.30
C TRP A 141 -1.51 11.11 20.37
N LYS A 142 -1.35 10.26 21.39
CA LYS A 142 -0.20 9.36 21.47
C LYS A 142 -0.24 8.32 20.36
N VAL A 143 -1.41 7.71 20.12
CA VAL A 143 -1.60 6.75 19.01
C VAL A 143 -1.33 7.45 17.68
N PHE A 144 -1.92 8.62 17.45
CA PHE A 144 -1.70 9.41 16.24
C PHE A 144 -0.22 9.76 16.01
N ALA A 145 0.45 10.34 17.01
CA ALA A 145 1.84 10.74 16.87
C ALA A 145 2.79 9.53 16.69
N ALA A 146 2.55 8.44 17.41
CA ALA A 146 3.34 7.21 17.26
C ALA A 146 3.18 6.60 15.86
N THR A 147 1.95 6.51 15.35
CA THR A 147 1.69 6.03 13.99
C THR A 147 2.30 6.95 12.94
N LEU A 148 2.10 8.26 13.06
CA LEU A 148 2.62 9.23 12.09
C LEU A 148 4.16 9.20 12.03
N LEU A 149 4.84 9.25 13.19
CA LEU A 149 6.30 9.22 13.25
C LEU A 149 6.86 7.88 12.80
N GLY A 150 6.26 6.77 13.24
CA GLY A 150 6.71 5.43 12.87
C GLY A 150 6.60 5.19 11.36
N LEU A 151 5.44 5.48 10.76
CA LEU A 151 5.24 5.32 9.31
C LEU A 151 6.12 6.30 8.53
N SER A 152 6.16 7.58 8.90
CA SER A 152 6.96 8.57 8.18
C SER A 152 8.44 8.22 8.18
N LEU A 153 8.98 7.80 9.33
CA LEU A 153 10.39 7.41 9.44
C LEU A 153 10.70 6.16 8.60
N SER A 154 9.84 5.14 8.68
CA SER A 154 10.03 3.87 7.97
C SER A 154 9.94 4.04 6.46
N PHE A 155 8.90 4.73 5.96
CA PHE A 155 8.75 5.00 4.53
C PHE A 155 9.87 5.90 4.01
N THR A 156 10.22 6.98 4.72
CA THR A 156 11.29 7.89 4.29
C THR A 156 12.61 7.16 4.16
N LEU A 157 12.98 6.33 5.15
CA LEU A 157 14.21 5.53 5.09
C LEU A 157 14.23 4.63 3.85
N THR A 158 13.13 3.92 3.61
CA THR A 158 13.05 2.94 2.53
C THR A 158 13.04 3.60 1.15
N PHE A 159 12.32 4.72 1.00
CA PHE A 159 12.29 5.50 -0.24
C PHE A 159 13.62 6.15 -0.56
N VAL A 160 14.33 6.69 0.43
CA VAL A 160 15.67 7.27 0.21
C VAL A 160 16.66 6.20 -0.24
N ILE A 161 16.66 5.02 0.39
CA ILE A 161 17.52 3.90 -0.03
C ILE A 161 17.15 3.45 -1.45
N GLY A 162 15.86 3.30 -1.76
CA GLY A 162 15.39 2.91 -3.08
C GLY A 162 15.78 3.92 -4.18
N ALA A 163 15.60 5.22 -3.91
CA ALA A 163 16.01 6.28 -4.82
C ALA A 163 17.54 6.31 -5.02
N GLY A 164 18.31 6.08 -3.95
CA GLY A 164 19.76 5.96 -4.02
C GLY A 164 20.20 4.78 -4.89
N LEU A 165 19.64 3.59 -4.68
CA LEU A 165 19.91 2.41 -5.51
C LEU A 165 19.58 2.68 -6.99
N ALA A 166 18.42 3.29 -7.27
CA ALA A 166 18.00 3.63 -8.62
C ALA A 166 18.96 4.63 -9.30
N SER A 167 19.47 5.62 -8.55
CA SER A 167 20.42 6.61 -9.09
C SER A 167 21.73 5.97 -9.57
N GLY A 168 22.20 4.93 -8.89
CA GLY A 168 23.47 4.26 -9.21
C GLY A 168 23.39 3.23 -10.35
N ILE A 169 22.18 2.91 -10.85
CA ILE A 169 21.99 1.88 -11.89
C ILE A 169 22.78 2.23 -13.15
N SER A 170 22.70 3.48 -13.62
CA SER A 170 23.36 3.92 -14.86
C SER A 170 24.89 3.93 -14.79
N ASN A 171 25.46 3.96 -13.57
CA ASN A 171 26.90 4.06 -13.36
C ASN A 171 27.55 2.71 -13.04
N ASN A 172 26.77 1.64 -12.82
CA ASN A 172 27.30 0.34 -12.43
C ASN A 172 26.66 -0.79 -13.26
N PRO A 173 27.43 -1.46 -14.14
CA PRO A 173 26.94 -2.56 -14.97
C PRO A 173 26.34 -3.72 -14.16
N SER A 174 26.82 -3.99 -12.94
CA SER A 174 26.23 -5.04 -12.09
C SER A 174 24.84 -4.66 -11.59
N TRP A 175 24.60 -3.37 -11.35
CA TRP A 175 23.29 -2.85 -10.94
C TRP A 175 22.35 -2.68 -12.13
N GLU A 176 22.86 -2.35 -13.31
CA GLU A 176 22.10 -2.35 -14.55
C GLU A 176 21.56 -3.75 -14.89
N ALA A 177 22.43 -4.77 -14.84
CA ALA A 177 22.01 -6.16 -15.06
C ALA A 177 21.00 -6.65 -14.01
N ALA A 178 21.13 -6.20 -12.76
CA ALA A 178 20.20 -6.53 -11.68
C ALA A 178 18.93 -5.66 -11.69
N GLY A 179 18.94 -4.49 -12.33
CA GLY A 179 17.87 -3.49 -12.31
C GLY A 179 16.55 -3.98 -12.91
N ALA A 180 16.59 -5.01 -13.76
CA ALA A 180 15.41 -5.70 -14.26
C ALA A 180 14.58 -6.39 -13.15
N GLY A 181 15.20 -6.75 -12.02
CA GLY A 181 14.54 -7.29 -10.85
C GLY A 181 14.77 -6.42 -9.63
N THR A 182 13.75 -5.69 -9.16
CA THR A 182 13.86 -4.80 -7.99
C THR A 182 14.42 -5.52 -6.76
N GLY A 183 14.07 -6.79 -6.55
CA GLY A 183 14.67 -7.61 -5.49
C GLY A 183 16.14 -7.96 -5.74
N ALA A 184 16.53 -8.23 -6.97
CA ALA A 184 17.92 -8.52 -7.34
C ALA A 184 18.82 -7.27 -7.18
N LEU A 185 18.29 -6.07 -7.45
CA LEU A 185 19.01 -4.82 -7.22
C LEU A 185 19.35 -4.60 -5.73
N ILE A 186 18.45 -4.96 -4.83
CA ILE A 186 18.72 -4.92 -3.38
C ILE A 186 19.88 -5.85 -3.02
N VAL A 187 19.90 -7.06 -3.59
CA VAL A 187 21.00 -8.03 -3.39
C VAL A 187 22.32 -7.50 -3.94
N ALA A 188 22.30 -6.86 -5.11
CA ALA A 188 23.47 -6.21 -5.71
C ALA A 188 23.99 -5.03 -4.87
N GLY A 189 23.11 -4.37 -4.10
CA GLY A 189 23.51 -3.36 -3.12
C GLY A 189 24.40 -3.92 -2.00
N PHE A 190 24.20 -5.20 -1.62
CA PHE A 190 25.00 -5.88 -0.60
C PHE A 190 26.28 -6.55 -1.12
N GLU A 191 26.57 -6.47 -2.42
CA GLU A 191 27.66 -7.19 -3.08
C GLU A 191 29.03 -6.97 -2.42
N SER A 192 29.29 -5.75 -1.91
CA SER A 192 30.56 -5.39 -1.27
C SER A 192 30.86 -6.17 0.02
N LEU A 193 29.87 -6.84 0.62
CA LEU A 193 30.01 -7.62 1.85
C LEU A 193 30.21 -9.12 1.61
N GLY A 194 30.23 -9.56 0.36
CA GLY A 194 30.41 -10.97 0.00
C GLY A 194 29.42 -11.90 0.72
N GLY A 195 29.93 -12.87 1.47
CA GLY A 195 29.10 -13.86 2.19
C GLY A 195 28.17 -13.26 3.23
N PHE A 196 28.56 -12.17 3.90
CA PHE A 196 27.69 -11.48 4.85
C PHE A 196 26.55 -10.72 4.15
N GLY A 197 26.80 -10.19 2.95
CA GLY A 197 25.76 -9.55 2.13
C GLY A 197 24.64 -10.51 1.72
N LYS A 198 24.98 -11.79 1.46
CA LYS A 198 24.00 -12.85 1.22
C LYS A 198 23.11 -13.10 2.45
N PHE A 199 23.70 -13.15 3.64
CA PHE A 199 22.94 -13.26 4.89
C PHE A 199 22.01 -12.07 5.09
N CYS A 200 22.49 -10.83 4.91
CA CYS A 200 21.67 -9.62 4.97
C CYS A 200 20.51 -9.66 3.98
N SER A 201 20.74 -10.15 2.76
CA SER A 201 19.70 -10.28 1.73
C SER A 201 18.59 -11.27 2.12
N VAL A 202 18.95 -12.40 2.74
CA VAL A 202 17.94 -13.36 3.27
C VAL A 202 17.14 -12.71 4.39
N VAL A 203 17.82 -12.03 5.32
CA VAL A 203 17.13 -11.31 6.39
C VAL A 203 16.15 -10.30 5.78
N ALA A 204 16.60 -9.47 4.83
CA ALA A 204 15.75 -8.50 4.13
C ALA A 204 14.51 -9.15 3.48
N ALA A 205 14.66 -10.30 2.81
CA ALA A 205 13.55 -11.06 2.25
C ALA A 205 12.55 -11.56 3.32
N LEU A 206 13.02 -11.96 4.51
CA LEU A 206 12.14 -12.33 5.63
C LEU A 206 11.28 -11.17 6.13
N GLY A 207 11.70 -9.92 5.94
CA GLY A 207 10.89 -8.74 6.31
C GLY A 207 9.81 -8.41 5.32
N LEU A 208 9.98 -8.78 4.05
CA LEU A 208 8.88 -8.74 3.08
C LEU A 208 7.80 -9.73 3.50
N ILE A 209 8.19 -10.93 3.95
CA ILE A 209 7.24 -11.90 4.51
C ILE A 209 6.51 -11.30 5.71
N ALA A 210 7.19 -10.59 6.61
CA ALA A 210 6.53 -9.85 7.69
C ALA A 210 5.55 -8.80 7.16
N ASN A 211 5.93 -8.02 6.14
CA ASN A 211 5.06 -7.00 5.53
C ASN A 211 3.80 -7.59 4.88
N MET A 212 3.85 -8.84 4.38
CA MET A 212 2.70 -9.54 3.79
C MET A 212 1.68 -10.03 4.85
N VAL A 213 2.08 -10.20 6.11
CA VAL A 213 1.21 -10.76 7.15
C VAL A 213 0.04 -9.82 7.49
N PRO A 214 0.23 -8.51 7.78
CA PRO A 214 -0.87 -7.59 8.07
C PRO A 214 -1.91 -7.49 6.92
N PRO A 215 -1.52 -7.28 5.65
CA PRO A 215 -2.47 -7.25 4.54
C PRO A 215 -3.24 -8.57 4.37
N THR A 216 -2.57 -9.71 4.47
CA THR A 216 -3.22 -11.03 4.40
C THR A 216 -4.21 -11.22 5.55
N TYR A 217 -3.84 -10.77 6.75
CA TYR A 217 -4.72 -10.81 7.92
C TYR A 217 -5.98 -9.94 7.69
N SER A 218 -5.81 -8.66 7.34
CA SER A 218 -6.92 -7.72 7.12
C SER A 218 -7.83 -8.13 5.97
N CYS A 219 -7.29 -8.73 4.90
CA CYS A 219 -8.08 -9.27 3.80
C CYS A 219 -9.12 -10.28 4.28
N GLY A 220 -8.78 -11.11 5.27
CA GLY A 220 -9.73 -12.06 5.87
C GLY A 220 -10.89 -11.39 6.62
N ILE A 221 -10.67 -10.21 7.21
CA ILE A 221 -11.72 -9.41 7.85
C ILE A 221 -12.58 -8.75 6.77
N ASP A 222 -11.96 -8.18 5.74
CA ASP A 222 -12.68 -7.54 4.63
C ASP A 222 -13.66 -8.49 3.96
N PHE A 223 -13.26 -9.74 3.70
CA PHE A 223 -14.18 -10.75 3.17
C PHE A 223 -15.40 -10.94 4.08
N GLN A 224 -15.22 -10.98 5.40
CA GLN A 224 -16.32 -11.12 6.35
C GLN A 224 -17.25 -9.89 6.37
N ILE A 225 -16.75 -8.68 6.08
CA ILE A 225 -17.56 -7.45 6.05
C ILE A 225 -18.50 -7.40 4.84
N LEU A 226 -18.22 -8.13 3.75
CA LEU A 226 -19.04 -8.08 2.51
C LEU A 226 -20.49 -8.55 2.70
N GLY A 227 -20.76 -9.40 3.70
CA GLY A 227 -22.12 -9.76 4.05
C GLY A 227 -22.25 -10.94 5.01
N ARG A 228 -23.50 -11.35 5.24
CA ARG A 228 -23.85 -12.42 6.19
C ARG A 228 -23.22 -13.77 5.85
N TYR A 229 -23.22 -14.17 4.56
CA TYR A 229 -22.66 -15.47 4.16
C TYR A 229 -21.12 -15.50 4.27
N PRO A 230 -20.37 -14.49 3.78
CA PRO A 230 -18.93 -14.44 4.01
C PRO A 230 -18.53 -14.36 5.49
N ALA A 231 -19.33 -13.71 6.33
CA ALA A 231 -19.09 -13.62 7.78
C ALA A 231 -19.21 -14.98 8.50
N MET A 232 -19.97 -15.93 7.97
CA MET A 232 -20.11 -17.28 8.55
C MET A 232 -18.88 -18.16 8.30
N VAL A 233 -18.07 -17.84 7.30
CA VAL A 233 -16.89 -18.62 6.94
C VAL A 233 -15.74 -18.30 7.92
N PRO A 234 -15.13 -19.32 8.55
CA PRO A 234 -13.98 -19.14 9.42
C PRO A 234 -12.85 -18.38 8.72
N ARG A 235 -12.25 -17.45 9.44
CA ARG A 235 -11.22 -16.56 8.91
C ARG A 235 -10.03 -17.27 8.26
N PHE A 236 -9.61 -18.40 8.81
CA PHE A 236 -8.51 -19.19 8.26
C PHE A 236 -8.77 -19.61 6.81
N LEU A 237 -10.02 -19.89 6.43
CA LEU A 237 -10.37 -20.23 5.04
C LEU A 237 -10.23 -19.03 4.11
N TRP A 238 -10.62 -17.82 4.56
CA TRP A 238 -10.42 -16.59 3.80
C TRP A 238 -8.94 -16.24 3.64
N ASN A 239 -8.15 -16.41 4.70
CA ASN A 239 -6.70 -16.24 4.63
C ASN A 239 -6.08 -17.25 3.65
N THR A 240 -6.50 -18.52 3.69
CA THR A 240 -6.03 -19.56 2.75
C THR A 240 -6.35 -19.16 1.31
N PHE A 241 -7.59 -18.73 1.06
CA PHE A 241 -8.01 -18.26 -0.26
C PHE A 241 -7.18 -17.06 -0.73
N GLY A 242 -6.99 -16.05 0.13
CA GLY A 242 -6.17 -14.89 -0.18
C GLY A 242 -4.73 -15.26 -0.54
N VAL A 243 -4.11 -16.17 0.22
CA VAL A 243 -2.77 -16.67 -0.07
C VAL A 243 -2.69 -17.36 -1.42
N VAL A 244 -3.63 -18.25 -1.72
CA VAL A 244 -3.66 -18.94 -3.02
C VAL A 244 -3.80 -17.92 -4.15
N VAL A 245 -4.70 -16.95 -4.02
CA VAL A 245 -4.93 -15.93 -5.06
C VAL A 245 -3.69 -15.08 -5.31
N PHE A 246 -3.10 -14.47 -4.27
CA PHE A 246 -1.92 -13.63 -4.49
C PHE A 246 -0.71 -14.46 -4.96
N THR A 247 -0.58 -15.72 -4.55
CA THR A 247 0.53 -16.59 -4.98
C THR A 247 0.41 -16.94 -6.45
N VAL A 248 -0.79 -17.30 -6.93
CA VAL A 248 -1.03 -17.56 -8.36
C VAL A 248 -0.77 -16.31 -9.19
N CYS A 249 -1.25 -15.15 -8.72
CA CYS A 249 -0.99 -13.87 -9.40
C CYS A 249 0.50 -13.51 -9.39
N ALA A 250 1.23 -13.78 -8.29
CA ALA A 250 2.66 -13.52 -8.19
C ALA A 250 3.46 -14.40 -9.16
N LEU A 251 3.09 -15.68 -9.28
CA LEU A 251 3.71 -16.59 -10.24
C LEU A 251 3.45 -16.13 -11.69
N ALA A 252 2.24 -15.66 -12.00
CA ALA A 252 1.90 -15.18 -13.34
C ALA A 252 2.59 -13.83 -13.67
N GLY A 253 2.59 -12.89 -12.72
CA GLY A 253 3.10 -11.52 -12.90
C GLY A 253 4.60 -11.34 -12.68
N ARG A 254 5.36 -12.42 -12.44
CA ARG A 254 6.78 -12.35 -12.06
C ARG A 254 7.70 -11.65 -13.08
N ASN A 255 7.31 -11.65 -14.36
CA ASN A 255 8.10 -11.08 -15.45
C ASN A 255 7.80 -9.59 -15.70
N ASP A 256 6.63 -9.10 -15.28
CA ASP A 256 6.16 -7.73 -15.58
C ASP A 256 5.99 -6.90 -14.29
N LEU A 257 6.80 -7.22 -13.26
CA LEU A 257 6.62 -6.68 -11.92
C LEU A 257 6.70 -5.15 -11.86
N SER A 258 7.63 -4.53 -12.59
CA SER A 258 7.80 -3.06 -12.55
C SER A 258 6.59 -2.33 -13.13
N GLU A 259 6.02 -2.85 -14.21
CA GLU A 259 4.81 -2.31 -14.84
C GLU A 259 3.59 -2.54 -13.93
N ILE A 260 3.44 -3.74 -13.39
CA ILE A 260 2.37 -4.07 -12.45
C ILE A 260 2.47 -3.16 -11.21
N PHE A 261 3.66 -3.00 -10.64
CA PHE A 261 3.90 -2.21 -9.43
C PHE A 261 3.48 -0.76 -9.61
N THR A 262 4.00 -0.08 -10.64
CA THR A 262 3.72 1.35 -10.85
C THR A 262 2.25 1.60 -11.15
N ASN A 263 1.64 0.83 -12.06
CA ASN A 263 0.26 1.04 -12.46
C ASN A 263 -0.73 0.72 -11.34
N PHE A 264 -0.49 -0.40 -10.65
CA PHE A 264 -1.40 -0.87 -9.62
C PHE A 264 -1.34 0.03 -8.40
N LEU A 265 -0.14 0.41 -7.95
CA LEU A 265 0.06 1.28 -6.77
C LEU A 265 -0.56 2.67 -6.93
N SER A 266 -0.45 3.28 -8.12
CA SER A 266 -1.11 4.56 -8.39
C SER A 266 -2.64 4.45 -8.33
N LEU A 267 -3.21 3.41 -8.96
CA LEU A 267 -4.65 3.14 -8.91
C LEU A 267 -5.15 2.90 -7.47
N MET A 268 -4.35 2.23 -6.64
CA MET A 268 -4.65 2.05 -5.23
C MET A 268 -4.75 3.39 -4.50
N GLY A 269 -3.75 4.25 -4.68
CA GLY A 269 -3.70 5.56 -4.02
C GLY A 269 -4.91 6.41 -4.37
N TYR A 270 -5.31 6.42 -5.64
CA TYR A 270 -6.40 7.27 -6.13
C TYR A 270 -7.67 7.05 -5.33
N TRP A 271 -8.16 5.81 -5.21
CA TRP A 271 -9.43 5.58 -4.55
C TRP A 271 -9.33 5.78 -3.04
N VAL A 272 -8.18 5.46 -2.43
CA VAL A 272 -7.96 5.62 -1.00
C VAL A 272 -8.01 7.09 -0.61
N VAL A 273 -7.42 8.00 -1.41
CA VAL A 273 -7.53 9.44 -1.11
C VAL A 273 -8.97 9.97 -1.24
N LEU A 274 -9.77 9.43 -2.17
CA LEU A 274 -11.21 9.75 -2.24
C LEU A 274 -11.95 9.28 -0.99
N TRP A 275 -11.65 8.07 -0.53
CA TRP A 275 -12.25 7.51 0.67
C TRP A 275 -11.83 8.28 1.93
N ILE A 276 -10.56 8.71 2.02
CA ILE A 276 -10.04 9.53 3.12
C ILE A 276 -10.79 10.85 3.18
N VAL A 277 -10.90 11.61 2.09
CA VAL A 277 -11.55 12.93 2.13
C VAL A 277 -13.02 12.83 2.54
N ILE A 278 -13.76 11.87 1.97
CA ILE A 278 -15.17 11.62 2.31
C ILE A 278 -15.31 11.24 3.79
N THR A 279 -14.41 10.42 4.31
CA THR A 279 -14.45 9.97 5.72
C THR A 279 -14.10 11.11 6.68
N LEU A 280 -13.09 11.92 6.36
CA LEU A 280 -12.70 13.08 7.16
C LEU A 280 -13.80 14.14 7.18
N GLU A 281 -14.44 14.41 6.05
CA GLU A 281 -15.54 15.38 5.98
C GLU A 281 -16.78 14.89 6.73
N GLU A 282 -17.14 13.61 6.62
CA GLU A 282 -18.22 13.02 7.41
C GLU A 282 -17.94 13.15 8.91
N GLU A 283 -16.72 12.87 9.35
CA GLU A 283 -16.32 12.99 10.75
C GLU A 283 -16.36 14.46 11.22
N PHE A 284 -15.63 15.37 10.55
CA PHE A 284 -15.43 16.73 11.03
C PHE A 284 -16.60 17.69 10.78
N LEU A 285 -17.29 17.58 9.64
CA LEU A 285 -18.36 18.51 9.27
C LEU A 285 -19.72 18.06 9.82
N PHE A 286 -20.03 16.76 9.73
CA PHE A 286 -21.39 16.25 9.99
C PHE A 286 -21.52 15.52 11.33
N ARG A 287 -20.53 14.73 11.75
CA ARG A 287 -20.65 13.86 12.94
C ARG A 287 -20.11 14.43 14.23
N ARG A 288 -18.98 15.13 14.21
CA ARG A 288 -18.31 15.63 15.43
C ARG A 288 -19.16 16.58 16.27
N ARG A 289 -20.19 17.18 15.68
CA ARG A 289 -21.15 18.09 16.35
C ARG A 289 -22.43 17.38 16.83
N ARG A 290 -22.57 16.07 16.60
CA ARG A 290 -23.77 15.28 16.93
C ARG A 290 -23.58 14.57 18.28
N ASN A 291 -24.64 14.48 19.08
CA ASN A 291 -24.64 13.82 20.39
C ASN A 291 -25.74 12.74 20.45
N PRO A 292 -25.43 11.44 20.61
CA PRO A 292 -24.10 10.83 20.69
C PRO A 292 -23.36 10.82 19.33
N THR A 293 -22.02 10.88 19.36
CA THR A 293 -21.18 10.90 18.15
C THR A 293 -21.20 9.57 17.39
N PHE A 294 -21.08 8.46 18.13
CA PHE A 294 -21.18 7.09 17.58
C PHE A 294 -22.05 6.23 18.48
N VAL A 295 -23.06 5.57 17.88
CA VAL A 295 -23.82 4.50 18.52
C VAL A 295 -23.28 3.19 18.00
N TRP A 296 -22.32 2.62 18.73
CA TRP A 296 -21.61 1.41 18.30
C TRP A 296 -22.55 0.22 18.09
N SER A 297 -23.67 0.12 18.81
CA SER A 297 -24.64 -0.98 18.70
C SER A 297 -25.45 -1.01 17.39
N ASP A 298 -25.33 0.03 16.56
CA ASP A 298 -26.07 0.16 15.30
C ASP A 298 -25.23 -0.23 14.07
N TRP A 299 -23.98 -0.68 14.26
CA TRP A 299 -23.05 -1.03 13.18
C TRP A 299 -23.55 -2.13 12.23
N HIS A 300 -24.42 -3.02 12.69
CA HIS A 300 -24.96 -4.13 11.88
C HIS A 300 -26.46 -3.92 11.50
N LYS A 301 -26.98 -2.69 11.60
CA LYS A 301 -28.39 -2.38 11.30
C LYS A 301 -28.48 -1.49 10.06
N GLN A 302 -28.86 -2.10 8.93
CA GLN A 302 -29.00 -1.40 7.65
C GLN A 302 -29.90 -0.16 7.74
N GLU A 303 -31.01 -0.22 8.48
CA GLU A 303 -31.97 0.88 8.57
C GLU A 303 -31.43 2.14 9.27
N LYS A 304 -30.43 1.95 10.13
CA LYS A 304 -29.81 3.03 10.92
C LYS A 304 -28.55 3.59 10.28
N MET A 305 -28.09 2.98 9.20
CA MET A 305 -26.96 3.44 8.42
C MET A 305 -27.40 4.53 7.42
N PRO A 306 -26.52 5.50 7.09
CA PRO A 306 -26.80 6.42 6.01
C PRO A 306 -26.98 5.64 4.70
N LEU A 307 -27.84 6.15 3.81
CA LEU A 307 -28.01 5.58 2.48
C LEU A 307 -26.68 5.59 1.71
N GLY A 308 -25.89 6.65 1.89
CA GLY A 308 -24.54 6.78 1.35
C GLY A 308 -24.54 7.15 -0.12
N ILE A 309 -25.65 7.66 -0.66
CA ILE A 309 -25.77 8.07 -2.06
C ILE A 309 -24.85 9.27 -2.30
N ALA A 310 -24.81 10.22 -1.36
CA ALA A 310 -23.89 11.36 -1.44
C ALA A 310 -22.42 10.91 -1.49
N ALA A 311 -22.06 9.92 -0.66
CA ALA A 311 -20.71 9.36 -0.63
C ALA A 311 -20.36 8.62 -1.91
N LEU A 312 -21.30 7.83 -2.46
CA LEU A 312 -21.09 7.10 -3.71
C LEU A 312 -20.91 8.05 -4.90
N VAL A 313 -21.77 9.06 -5.01
CA VAL A 313 -21.70 10.03 -6.11
C VAL A 313 -20.41 10.86 -6.03
N ALA A 314 -20.03 11.32 -4.84
CA ALA A 314 -18.76 12.02 -4.64
C ALA A 314 -17.55 11.12 -4.96
N PHE A 315 -17.61 9.84 -4.60
CA PHE A 315 -16.58 8.86 -4.95
C PHE A 315 -16.48 8.64 -6.46
N CYS A 316 -17.60 8.52 -7.17
CA CYS A 316 -17.60 8.41 -8.63
C CYS A 316 -17.05 9.67 -9.31
N ILE A 317 -17.40 10.86 -8.83
CA ILE A 317 -16.88 12.12 -9.39
C ILE A 317 -15.38 12.26 -9.11
N GLY A 318 -14.92 11.87 -7.93
CA GLY A 318 -13.50 11.79 -7.61
C GLY A 318 -12.75 10.85 -8.56
N TRP A 319 -13.33 9.69 -8.89
CA TRP A 319 -12.77 8.75 -9.88
C TRP A 319 -12.69 9.35 -11.29
N VAL A 320 -13.71 10.08 -11.72
CA VAL A 320 -13.67 10.80 -13.01
C VAL A 320 -12.52 11.80 -13.00
N GLY A 321 -12.36 12.58 -11.93
CA GLY A 321 -11.24 13.51 -11.78
C GLY A 321 -9.88 12.80 -11.82
N ALA A 322 -9.76 11.67 -11.12
CA ALA A 322 -8.54 10.86 -11.10
C ALA A 322 -8.20 10.31 -12.50
N ILE A 323 -9.16 9.71 -13.20
CA ILE A 323 -8.98 9.14 -14.55
C ILE A 323 -8.60 10.22 -15.55
N LEU A 324 -9.22 11.40 -15.50
CA LEU A 324 -8.89 12.49 -16.43
C LEU A 324 -7.45 13.02 -16.24
N CYS A 325 -6.88 12.84 -15.05
CA CYS A 325 -5.60 13.40 -14.63
C CYS A 325 -4.51 12.35 -14.37
N MET A 326 -4.78 11.06 -14.60
CA MET A 326 -3.78 10.01 -14.40
C MET A 326 -2.81 9.94 -15.58
N SER A 327 -1.54 9.72 -15.28
CA SER A 327 -0.52 9.38 -16.28
C SER A 327 0.01 7.98 -15.94
N GLN A 328 -0.62 6.96 -16.52
CA GLN A 328 -0.27 5.55 -16.32
C GLN A 328 0.08 4.90 -17.65
N TYR A 329 0.75 3.76 -17.61
CA TYR A 329 1.25 3.09 -18.82
C TYR A 329 0.12 2.75 -19.81
N TYR A 330 -1.03 2.27 -19.31
CA TYR A 330 -2.16 1.88 -20.15
C TYR A 330 -3.02 3.08 -20.61
N PHE A 331 -2.95 4.21 -19.90
CA PHE A 331 -3.77 5.37 -20.19
C PHE A 331 -3.20 6.65 -19.60
N ILE A 332 -3.06 7.64 -20.47
CA ILE A 332 -2.72 9.02 -20.10
C ILE A 332 -3.97 9.87 -20.31
N GLY A 333 -4.48 10.43 -19.22
CA GLY A 333 -5.65 11.27 -19.20
C GLY A 333 -5.46 12.58 -19.97
N PRO A 334 -6.54 13.14 -20.54
CA PRO A 334 -6.45 14.37 -21.33
C PRO A 334 -5.88 15.55 -20.54
N LEU A 335 -6.13 15.62 -19.22
CA LEU A 335 -5.57 16.68 -18.38
C LEU A 335 -4.12 16.43 -18.01
N ALA A 336 -3.72 15.16 -17.85
CA ALA A 336 -2.34 14.78 -17.62
C ALA A 336 -1.44 15.13 -18.82
N LYS A 337 -1.92 14.89 -20.05
CA LYS A 337 -1.22 15.22 -21.31
C LYS A 337 -0.86 16.70 -21.47
N MET A 338 -1.57 17.59 -20.79
CA MET A 338 -1.27 19.03 -20.85
C MET A 338 -0.03 19.39 -20.03
N VAL A 339 0.44 18.51 -19.14
CA VAL A 339 1.60 18.75 -18.27
C VAL A 339 2.84 18.08 -18.86
N GLY A 340 3.56 18.84 -19.69
CA GLY A 340 4.79 18.38 -20.33
C GLY A 340 4.57 17.33 -21.42
N SER A 341 5.66 16.74 -21.91
CA SER A 341 5.65 15.75 -22.99
C SER A 341 5.27 14.34 -22.52
N GLU A 342 5.59 14.00 -21.25
CA GLU A 342 5.38 12.67 -20.67
C GLU A 342 4.10 12.58 -19.82
N GLY A 343 3.48 13.72 -19.53
CA GLY A 343 2.30 13.83 -18.68
C GLY A 343 2.60 13.71 -17.18
N GLY A 344 1.98 14.57 -16.37
CA GLY A 344 2.09 14.51 -14.91
C GLY A 344 0.94 13.71 -14.29
N ASP A 345 1.24 12.71 -13.46
CA ASP A 345 0.22 11.98 -12.71
C ASP A 345 -0.32 12.85 -11.55
N MET A 346 -1.53 13.36 -11.75
CA MET A 346 -2.23 14.21 -10.80
C MET A 346 -3.51 13.56 -10.25
N GLY A 347 -3.70 12.27 -10.48
CA GLY A 347 -4.96 11.58 -10.17
C GLY A 347 -5.35 11.70 -8.69
N ASN A 348 -4.37 11.55 -7.79
CA ASN A 348 -4.57 11.67 -6.35
C ASN A 348 -5.10 13.06 -5.93
N TYR A 349 -4.48 14.13 -6.42
CA TYR A 349 -4.80 15.49 -5.98
C TYR A 349 -6.14 15.97 -6.53
N VAL A 350 -6.37 15.77 -7.83
CA VAL A 350 -7.60 16.21 -8.48
C VAL A 350 -8.78 15.39 -8.00
N GLY A 351 -8.61 14.06 -7.87
CA GLY A 351 -9.61 13.19 -7.28
C GLY A 351 -9.99 13.63 -5.87
N PHE A 352 -9.00 13.84 -4.99
CA PHE A 352 -9.21 14.33 -3.63
C PHE A 352 -9.98 15.65 -3.61
N ALA A 353 -9.56 16.63 -4.41
CA ALA A 353 -10.19 17.95 -4.46
C ALA A 353 -11.65 17.87 -4.96
N TRP A 354 -11.90 17.11 -6.01
CA TRP A 354 -13.25 17.00 -6.59
C TRP A 354 -14.20 16.26 -5.65
N ALA A 355 -13.76 15.16 -5.04
CA ALA A 355 -14.56 14.45 -4.04
C ALA A 355 -14.87 15.33 -2.83
N GLY A 356 -13.88 16.08 -2.31
CA GLY A 356 -14.06 16.97 -1.16
C GLY A 356 -14.91 18.22 -1.44
N LEU A 357 -14.92 18.73 -2.67
CA LEU A 357 -15.81 19.84 -3.03
C LEU A 357 -17.27 19.39 -3.14
N VAL A 358 -17.50 18.19 -3.67
CA VAL A 358 -18.84 17.69 -3.99
C VAL A 358 -19.52 17.05 -2.77
N TYR A 359 -18.76 16.30 -1.96
CA TYR A 359 -19.33 15.53 -0.86
C TYR A 359 -20.10 16.38 0.18
N PRO A 360 -19.61 17.54 0.66
CA PRO A 360 -20.32 18.32 1.66
C PRO A 360 -21.69 18.82 1.17
N VAL A 361 -21.75 19.26 -0.10
CA VAL A 361 -22.98 19.76 -0.72
C VAL A 361 -24.00 18.63 -0.86
N LEU A 362 -23.58 17.47 -1.39
CA LEU A 362 -24.47 16.32 -1.56
C LEU A 362 -24.92 15.74 -0.22
N ARG A 363 -24.02 15.68 0.77
CA ARG A 363 -24.33 15.14 2.10
C ARG A 363 -25.32 16.02 2.85
N TRP A 364 -25.18 17.34 2.75
CA TRP A 364 -26.16 18.28 3.29
C TRP A 364 -27.55 18.10 2.66
N TRP A 365 -27.62 17.87 1.35
CA TRP A 365 -28.88 17.58 0.66
C TRP A 365 -29.48 16.24 1.09
N GLU A 366 -28.66 15.18 1.19
CA GLU A 366 -29.09 13.85 1.64
C GLU A 366 -29.68 13.91 3.07
N LEU A 367 -29.03 14.63 3.98
CA LEU A 367 -29.51 14.85 5.34
C LEU A 367 -30.85 15.60 5.38
N ARG A 368 -31.04 16.61 4.53
CA ARG A 368 -32.31 17.36 4.46
C ARG A 368 -33.46 16.52 3.91
N LYS A 369 -33.20 15.67 2.92
CA LYS A 369 -34.24 14.90 2.23
C LYS A 369 -34.61 13.60 2.95
N PHE A 370 -33.62 12.90 3.51
CA PHE A 370 -33.81 11.55 4.08
C PHE A 370 -33.61 11.50 5.59
N GLY A 371 -33.07 12.56 6.21
CA GLY A 371 -32.83 12.62 7.66
C GLY A 371 -31.70 11.74 8.19
N ARG A 372 -30.97 11.03 7.32
CA ARG A 372 -29.92 10.05 7.69
C ARG A 372 -28.70 10.08 6.79
#